data_AF-A0A0F9KJR4-F1
#
_entry.id   AF-A0A0F9KJR4-F1
#
_cell.length_a   1.000
_cell.length_b   1.000
_cell.length_c   1.000
_cell.angle_alpha   90.00
_cell.angle_beta   90.00
_cell.angle_gamma   90.00
#
_symmetry.space_group_name_H-M   'P 1'
#
loop_
_entity.id
_entity.type
_entity.pdbx_description
1 polymer ?
#
loop_
_entity_poly.entity_id
_entity_poly.type
_entity_poly.pdbx_seq_one_letter_code
_entity_poly.pdbx_strand_id
1 'polypeptide(L)'
;RRNLVTKEKNEKGENWMLSEKFFNELKQRGKPYYQLAWEAGLTPNQLYKITSGIDRPDQSDPRIVAICKHLGISVSEAFEEGSE
;
A
#
# COMPACT_ATOMS: atom_id res chain seq x y z
N ARG A 1 -17.66 21.41 -8.90
CA ARG A 1 -18.30 20.46 -7.96
C ARG A 1 -17.17 19.67 -7.30
N ARG A 2 -16.84 19.96 -6.03
CA ARG A 2 -15.80 19.25 -5.28
C ARG A 2 -16.44 17.96 -4.76
N ASN A 3 -15.97 16.80 -5.22
CA ASN A 3 -16.42 15.53 -4.68
C ASN A 3 -15.80 15.35 -3.29
N LEU A 4 -16.69 15.29 -2.29
CA LEU A 4 -16.42 14.78 -0.96
C LEU A 4 -15.80 13.38 -1.12
N VAL A 5 -14.53 13.21 -0.75
CA VAL A 5 -13.97 11.87 -0.52
C VAL A 5 -14.47 11.47 0.86
N THR A 6 -15.54 10.69 0.87
CA THR A 6 -16.07 10.01 2.05
C THR A 6 -14.97 9.15 2.66
N LYS A 7 -14.61 9.44 3.91
CA LYS A 7 -13.81 8.57 4.76
C LYS A 7 -14.64 7.33 5.08
N GLU A 8 -14.55 6.28 4.27
CA GLU A 8 -15.06 4.97 4.66
C GLU A 8 -14.07 4.38 5.66
N LYS A 9 -14.43 4.49 6.93
CA LYS A 9 -13.78 3.76 8.01
C LYS A 9 -14.08 2.27 7.79
N ASN A 10 -13.05 1.44 7.73
CA ASN A 10 -13.22 -0.01 7.82
C ASN A 10 -13.93 -0.33 9.14
N GLU A 11 -14.80 -1.34 9.16
CA GLU A 11 -15.76 -1.62 10.26
C GLU A 11 -15.11 -1.87 11.64
N LYS A 12 -13.77 -2.00 11.67
CA LYS A 12 -12.96 -2.20 12.88
C LYS A 12 -12.22 -0.95 13.40
N GLY A 13 -12.26 0.19 12.71
CA GLY A 13 -11.57 1.41 13.15
C GLY A 13 -10.03 1.33 13.13
N GLU A 14 -9.45 0.22 12.67
CA GLU A 14 -8.01 0.03 12.52
C GLU A 14 -7.49 0.90 11.36
N ASN A 15 -6.54 1.78 11.66
CA ASN A 15 -5.85 2.57 10.65
C ASN A 15 -4.60 1.78 10.23
N TRP A 16 -4.75 0.96 9.19
CA TRP A 16 -3.67 0.15 8.62
C TRP A 16 -2.69 1.08 7.89
N MET A 17 -1.74 1.65 8.63
CA MET A 17 -0.68 2.46 8.04
C MET A 17 0.38 1.55 7.44
N LEU A 18 0.81 1.86 6.22
CA LEU A 18 1.93 1.15 5.60
C LEU A 18 3.20 1.42 6.40
N SER A 19 3.99 0.36 6.61
CA SER A 19 5.19 0.43 7.43
C SER A 19 6.31 1.22 6.76
N GLU A 20 7.22 1.79 7.54
CA GLU A 20 8.48 2.30 6.99
C GLU A 20 9.24 1.22 6.20
N LYS A 21 9.16 -0.04 6.64
CA LYS A 21 9.76 -1.19 5.95
C LYS A 21 9.22 -1.31 4.52
N PHE A 22 7.91 -1.22 4.32
CA PHE A 22 7.30 -1.24 2.99
C PHE A 22 7.90 -0.17 2.05
N PHE A 23 8.03 1.07 2.54
CA PHE A 23 8.61 2.16 1.75
C PHE A 23 10.11 1.98 1.50
N ASN A 24 10.83 1.42 2.46
CA ASN A 24 12.26 1.14 2.31
C ASN A 24 12.49 0.05 1.26
N GLU A 25 11.69 -1.02 1.25
CA GLU A 25 11.76 -2.06 0.24
C GLU A 25 11.49 -1.49 -1.17
N LEU A 26 10.47 -0.64 -1.32
CA LEU A 26 10.22 0.05 -2.60
C LEU A 26 11.42 0.87 -3.08
N LYS A 27 12.08 1.61 -2.17
CA LYS A 27 13.26 2.43 -2.49
C LYS A 27 14.49 1.59 -2.83
N GLN A 28 14.72 0.50 -2.09
CA GLN A 28 15.89 -0.37 -2.28
C GLN A 28 15.91 -1.06 -3.64
N ARG A 29 14.75 -1.22 -4.29
CA ARG A 29 14.69 -1.75 -5.67
C ARG A 29 15.36 -0.85 -6.70
N GLY A 30 15.59 0.44 -6.39
CA GLY A 30 16.25 1.39 -7.29
C GLY A 30 15.48 1.67 -8.58
N LYS A 31 14.19 1.29 -8.64
CA LYS A 31 13.32 1.47 -9.79
C LYS A 31 12.27 2.56 -9.55
N PRO A 32 11.87 3.30 -10.59
CA PRO A 32 10.71 4.17 -10.52
C PRO A 32 9.44 3.41 -10.13
N TYR A 33 8.54 4.07 -9.39
CA TYR A 33 7.31 3.45 -8.90
C TYR A 33 6.42 2.92 -10.02
N TYR A 34 6.39 3.56 -11.19
CA TYR A 34 5.59 3.06 -12.31
C TYR A 34 6.10 1.68 -12.82
N GLN A 35 7.41 1.43 -12.77
CA GLN A 35 7.97 0.13 -13.15
C GLN A 35 7.63 -0.93 -12.11
N LEU A 36 7.81 -0.60 -10.82
CA LEU A 36 7.43 -1.48 -9.71
C LEU A 36 5.96 -1.85 -9.75
N ALA A 37 5.09 -0.89 -10.09
CA ALA A 37 3.66 -1.14 -10.25
C ALA A 37 3.42 -2.21 -11.33
N TRP A 38 3.99 -2.05 -12.53
CA TRP A 38 3.81 -3.02 -13.61
C TRP A 38 4.39 -4.40 -13.26
N GLU A 39 5.55 -4.45 -12.62
CA GLU A 39 6.17 -5.71 -12.21
C GLU A 39 5.36 -6.45 -11.12
N ALA A 40 4.63 -5.71 -10.30
CA ALA A 40 3.69 -6.25 -9.32
C ALA A 40 2.29 -6.52 -9.90
N GLY A 41 2.04 -6.24 -11.19
CA GLY A 41 0.73 -6.43 -11.82
C GLY A 41 -0.30 -5.32 -11.50
N LEU A 42 0.17 -4.16 -11.07
CA LEU A 42 -0.63 -2.96 -10.80
C LEU A 42 -0.45 -1.90 -11.88
N THR A 43 -1.40 -0.98 -11.94
CA THR A 43 -1.23 0.28 -12.65
C THR A 43 -0.42 1.28 -11.81
N PRO A 44 0.36 2.18 -12.43
CA PRO A 44 1.08 3.23 -11.70
C PRO A 44 0.16 4.09 -10.81
N ASN A 45 -1.08 4.33 -11.24
CA ASN A 45 -2.06 5.07 -10.48
C ASN A 45 -2.49 4.33 -9.20
N GLN A 46 -2.62 3.00 -9.24
CA GLN A 46 -2.94 2.21 -8.05
C GLN A 46 -1.82 2.31 -7.02
N LEU A 47 -0.57 2.08 -7.43
CA LEU A 47 0.57 2.18 -6.51
C LEU A 47 0.73 3.61 -5.98
N TYR A 48 0.53 4.63 -6.81
CA TYR A 48 0.55 6.03 -6.37
C TYR A 48 -0.49 6.30 -5.28
N LYS A 49 -1.74 5.89 -5.48
CA LYS A 49 -2.81 6.13 -4.50
C LYS A 49 -2.53 5.42 -3.16
N ILE A 50 -1.99 4.21 -3.21
CA ILE A 50 -1.60 3.44 -2.02
C ILE A 50 -0.46 4.15 -1.28
N THR A 51 0.65 4.42 -1.98
CA THR A 51 1.86 5.04 -1.39
C THR A 51 1.66 6.47 -0.92
N SER A 52 0.69 7.21 -1.49
CA SER A 52 0.31 8.56 -1.05
C SER A 52 -0.76 8.58 0.04
N GLY A 53 -1.29 7.42 0.44
CA GLY A 53 -2.35 7.31 1.45
C GLY A 53 -3.72 7.84 1.00
N ILE A 54 -3.91 8.08 -0.31
CA ILE A 54 -5.23 8.38 -0.93
C ILE A 54 -6.12 7.15 -0.84
N ASP A 55 -5.54 5.99 -1.12
CA ASP A 55 -6.17 4.68 -1.00
C ASP A 55 -5.49 3.94 0.16
N ARG A 56 -6.30 3.41 1.08
CA ARG A 56 -5.84 2.78 2.32
C ARG A 56 -6.31 1.33 2.34
N PRO A 57 -5.65 0.46 1.55
CA PRO A 57 -5.98 -0.95 1.52
C PRO A 57 -5.69 -1.59 2.88
N ASP A 58 -6.45 -2.62 3.23
CA ASP A 58 -6.14 -3.50 4.34
C ASP A 58 -5.21 -4.66 3.90
N GLN A 59 -4.85 -5.54 4.84
CA GLN A 59 -4.02 -6.71 4.57
C GLN A 59 -4.64 -7.73 3.61
N SER A 60 -5.97 -7.71 3.42
CA SER A 60 -6.64 -8.63 2.50
C SER A 60 -6.67 -8.11 1.06
N ASP A 61 -6.27 -6.85 0.84
CA ASP A 61 -6.31 -6.24 -0.49
C ASP A 61 -5.34 -6.97 -1.46
N PRO A 62 -5.85 -7.49 -2.59
CA PRO A 62 -5.03 -8.25 -3.54
C PRO A 62 -3.89 -7.43 -4.13
N ARG A 63 -4.00 -6.10 -4.17
CA ARG A 63 -2.95 -5.19 -4.64
C ARG A 63 -1.78 -5.16 -3.66
N ILE A 64 -2.07 -5.14 -2.36
CA ILE A 64 -1.04 -5.23 -1.33
C ILE A 64 -0.37 -6.60 -1.36
N VAL A 65 -1.15 -7.68 -1.44
CA VAL A 65 -0.60 -9.04 -1.59
C VAL A 65 0.35 -9.13 -2.79
N ALA A 66 -0.04 -8.55 -3.94
CA ALA A 66 0.78 -8.56 -5.14
C ALA A 66 2.08 -7.74 -4.99
N ILE A 67 2.01 -6.53 -4.42
CA ILE A 67 3.19 -5.72 -4.15
C ILE A 67 4.12 -6.44 -3.17
N CYS A 68 3.60 -6.98 -2.07
CA CYS A 68 4.40 -7.68 -1.05
C CYS A 68 5.10 -8.91 -1.63
N LYS A 69 4.38 -9.69 -2.46
CA LYS A 69 4.97 -10.82 -3.19
C LYS A 69 6.11 -10.39 -4.11
N HIS A 70 5.95 -9.26 -4.81
CA HIS A 70 7.00 -8.71 -5.66
C HIS A 70 8.20 -8.19 -4.83
N LEU A 71 7.94 -7.57 -3.68
CA LEU A 71 8.96 -7.06 -2.77
C LEU A 71 9.64 -8.15 -1.93
N GLY A 72 9.08 -9.36 -1.86
CA GLY A 72 9.65 -10.45 -1.07
C GLY A 72 9.45 -10.29 0.43
N ILE A 73 8.43 -9.52 0.84
CA ILE A 73 8.04 -9.34 2.25
C ILE A 73 6.67 -9.95 2.50
N SER A 74 6.39 -10.32 3.74
CA SER A 74 5.05 -10.73 4.13
C SER A 74 4.10 -9.52 4.16
N VAL A 75 2.81 -9.78 3.99
CA VAL A 75 1.79 -8.74 4.07
C VAL A 75 1.73 -8.12 5.47
N SER A 76 2.00 -8.89 6.52
CA SER A 76 2.06 -8.35 7.89
C SER A 76 3.16 -7.30 8.05
N GLU A 77 4.33 -7.55 7.46
CA GLU A 77 5.48 -6.62 7.52
C GLU A 77 5.24 -5.33 6.72
N ALA A 78 4.27 -5.32 5.81
CA ALA A 78 3.93 -4.15 5.01
C ALA A 78 3.13 -3.09 5.78
N PHE A 79 2.65 -3.41 6.98
CA PHE A 79 1.88 -2.50 7.83
C PHE A 79 2.59 -2.26 9.17
N GLU A 80 2.38 -1.07 9.74
CA GLU A 80 2.80 -0.78 11.10
C GLU A 80 2.08 -1.71 12.07
N GLU A 81 2.81 -2.30 13.01
CA GLU A 81 2.19 -2.95 14.17
C GLU A 81 1.50 -1.84 14.96
N GLY A 82 0.16 -1.88 14.99
CA GLY A 82 -0.63 -0.89 15.71
C GLY A 82 -0.11 -0.78 17.14
N SER A 83 0.47 0.37 17.46
CA SER A 83 0.81 0.72 18.82
C SER A 83 -0.50 0.84 19.58
N GLU A 84 -0.74 -0.08 20.52
CA GLU A 84 -1.82 0.03 21.52
C GLU A 84 -1.77 1.38 22.26
#